data_AF-A0A1I2IEX9-F1
#
_entry.id   AF-A0A1I2IEX9-F1
#
_cell.length_a   1.000
_cell.length_b   1.000
_cell.length_c   1.000
_cell.angle_alpha   90.00
_cell.angle_beta   90.00
_cell.angle_gamma   90.00
#
_symmetry.space_group_name_H-M   'P 1'
#
loop_
_entity.id
_entity.type
_entity.pdbx_description
1 polymer ?
#
loop_
_entity_poly.entity_id
_entity_poly.type
_entity_poly.pdbx_seq_one_letter_code
_entity_poly.pdbx_strand_id
1 'polypeptide(L)' 'MMATKTEHRTGRQVDVDQTMAMIEKSQQLAGHFPDAEALGRARRILDGDLTLEQAYDELDAKYAQG' A
#
# COMPACT_ATOMS: atom_id res chain seq x y z
N MET A 1 -8.50 29.71 3.76
CA MET A 1 -8.16 29.17 2.42
C MET A 1 -8.30 27.65 2.46
N MET A 2 -8.73 27.09 1.33
CA MET A 2 -9.41 25.80 1.17
C MET A 2 -8.55 24.59 1.54
N ALA A 3 -9.10 23.70 2.39
CA ALA A 3 -8.64 22.33 2.49
C ALA A 3 -9.14 21.57 1.24
N THR A 4 -8.23 21.22 0.34
CA THR A 4 -8.53 20.30 -0.77
C THR A 4 -8.73 18.90 -0.20
N LYS A 5 -9.96 18.62 0.25
CA LYS A 5 -10.43 17.24 0.46
C LYS A 5 -10.65 16.66 -0.92
N THR A 6 -9.63 16.00 -1.45
CA THR A 6 -9.74 15.23 -2.69
C THR A 6 -10.67 14.05 -2.42
N GLU A 7 -11.92 14.18 -2.82
CA GLU A 7 -12.86 13.07 -2.86
C GLU A 7 -12.35 12.07 -3.91
N HIS A 8 -11.87 10.90 -3.46
CA HIS A 8 -11.56 9.79 -4.35
C HIS A 8 -12.88 9.26 -4.92
N ARG A 9 -13.17 9.66 -6.16
CA ARG A 9 -14.32 9.18 -6.93
C ARG A 9 -14.31 7.65 -6.99
N THR A 10 -15.31 7.05 -6.37
CA THR A 10 -15.70 5.64 -6.46
C THR A 10 -16.04 5.28 -7.90
N GLY A 11 -15.43 4.21 -8.43
CA GLY A 11 -15.82 3.58 -9.70
C GLY A 11 -14.69 3.14 -10.64
N ARG A 12 -13.45 3.59 -10.45
CA ARG A 12 -12.31 3.08 -11.24
C ARG A 12 -11.68 1.89 -10.51
N GLN A 13 -11.81 0.69 -11.07
CA GLN A 13 -11.00 -0.45 -10.66
C GLN A 13 -9.53 -0.01 -10.66
N VAL A 14 -8.86 -0.21 -9.52
CA VAL A 14 -7.44 0.15 -9.40
C VAL A 14 -6.66 -0.72 -10.37
N ASP A 15 -5.90 -0.08 -11.26
CA ASP A 15 -4.88 -0.78 -12.02
C ASP A 15 -3.74 -1.09 -11.04
N VAL A 16 -3.77 -2.31 -10.50
CA VAL A 16 -2.84 -2.74 -9.44
C VAL A 16 -1.41 -2.75 -9.95
N ASP A 17 -1.17 -3.14 -11.20
CA ASP A 17 0.17 -3.18 -11.78
C ASP A 17 0.74 -1.78 -11.93
N GLN A 18 -0.05 -0.84 -12.49
CA GLN A 18 0.36 0.56 -12.60
C GLN A 18 0.59 1.18 -11.22
N THR A 19 -0.27 0.89 -10.25
CA THR A 19 -0.17 1.45 -8.90
C THR A 19 1.05 0.90 -8.17
N MET A 20 1.34 -0.39 -8.28
CA MET A 20 2.54 -1.00 -7.70
C MET A 20 3.82 -0.42 -8.32
N ALA A 21 3.86 -0.23 -9.64
CA ALA A 21 5.01 0.41 -10.30
C ALA A 21 5.26 1.84 -9.76
N MET A 22 4.20 2.60 -9.49
CA MET A 22 4.30 3.93 -8.88
C MET A 22 4.79 3.86 -7.42
N ILE A 23 4.26 2.92 -6.63
CA ILE A 23 4.70 2.70 -5.23
C ILE A 23 6.19 2.39 -5.20
N GLU A 24 6.64 1.40 -5.98
CA GLU A 24 8.05 1.01 -6.04
C GLU A 24 8.94 2.18 -6.47
N LYS A 25 8.53 2.92 -7.51
CA LYS A 25 9.30 4.07 -7.99
C LYS A 25 9.39 5.18 -6.93
N SER A 26 8.29 5.47 -6.24
CA SER A 26 8.27 6.46 -5.17
C SER A 26 9.17 6.07 -4.00
N GLN A 27 9.18 4.80 -3.59
CA GLN A 27 10.09 4.30 -2.55
C GLN A 27 11.54 4.42 -3.00
N GLN A 28 11.86 4.04 -4.24
CA GLN A 28 13.21 4.20 -4.79
C GLN A 28 13.66 5.68 -4.80
N LEU A 29 12.79 6.60 -5.21
CA LEU A 29 13.09 8.04 -5.22
C LEU A 29 13.31 8.60 -3.81
N ALA A 30 12.67 8.01 -2.79
CA ALA A 30 12.89 8.34 -1.39
C ALA A 30 14.12 7.64 -0.78
N GLY A 31 14.82 6.79 -1.54
CA GLY A 31 15.96 6.02 -1.04
C GLY A 31 15.56 4.83 -0.17
N HIS A 32 14.31 4.37 -0.25
CA HIS A 32 13.79 3.21 0.46
C HIS A 32 13.68 1.99 -0.46
N PHE A 33 13.96 0.82 0.11
CA PHE A 33 13.97 -0.47 -0.59
C PHE A 33 13.15 -1.48 0.23
N PRO A 34 11.81 -1.41 0.18
CA PRO A 34 10.96 -2.40 0.85
C PRO A 34 11.26 -3.80 0.32
N ASP A 35 11.15 -4.79 1.21
CA ASP A 35 11.30 -6.20 0.85
C ASP A 35 10.07 -6.73 0.10
N ALA A 36 10.18 -7.96 -0.40
CA ALA A 36 9.12 -8.61 -1.15
C ALA A 36 7.83 -8.80 -0.31
N GLU A 37 7.95 -8.97 1.01
CA GLU A 37 6.80 -9.11 1.90
C GLU A 37 6.02 -7.81 2.03
N ALA A 38 6.73 -6.68 2.22
CA ALA A 38 6.13 -5.36 2.27
C ALA A 38 5.43 -5.00 0.95
N LEU A 39 6.06 -5.29 -0.20
CA LEU A 39 5.46 -5.09 -1.51
C LEU A 39 4.27 -6.04 -1.75
N GLY A 40 4.38 -7.30 -1.32
CA GLY A 40 3.29 -8.28 -1.41
C GLY A 40 2.07 -7.90 -0.57
N ARG A 41 2.28 -7.27 0.59
CA ARG A 41 1.18 -6.73 1.40
C ARG A 41 0.51 -5.54 0.73
N ALA A 42 1.28 -4.59 0.19
CA ALA A 42 0.75 -3.45 -0.54
C ALA A 42 -0.12 -3.90 -1.73
N ARG A 43 0.32 -4.91 -2.48
CA ARG A 43 -0.46 -5.49 -3.58
C ARG A 43 -1.78 -6.07 -3.10
N ARG A 44 -1.78 -6.93 -2.08
CA ARG A 44 -3.02 -7.53 -1.54
C ARG A 44 -4.03 -6.49 -1.04
N ILE A 45 -3.55 -5.36 -0.52
CA ILE A 45 -4.42 -4.22 -0.16
C ILE A 45 -5.08 -3.61 -1.40
N LEU A 46 -4.32 -3.40 -2.48
CA LEU A 46 -4.82 -2.82 -3.73
C LEU A 46 -5.76 -3.75 -4.49
N ASP A 47 -5.49 -5.06 -4.45
CA ASP A 47 -6.35 -6.10 -5.03
C ASP A 47 -7.64 -6.31 -4.22
N GLY A 48 -7.69 -5.84 -2.97
CA GLY A 48 -8.83 -5.99 -2.06
C GLY A 48 -8.85 -7.32 -1.29
N ASP A 49 -7.80 -8.14 -1.45
CA ASP A 49 -7.61 -9.42 -0.76
C ASP A 49 -7.21 -9.25 0.72
N LEU A 50 -6.76 -8.04 1.11
CA LEU A 50 -6.33 -7.72 2.47
C LEU A 50 -6.85 -6.34 2.88
N THR A 51 -7.52 -6.25 4.02
CA THR A 51 -7.90 -4.95 4.58
C THR A 51 -6.69 -4.26 5.23
N LEU A 52 -6.77 -2.95 5.43
CA LEU A 52 -5.73 -2.22 6.16
C LEU A 52 -5.56 -2.73 7.60
N GLU A 53 -6.66 -3.10 8.27
CA GLU A 53 -6.63 -3.67 9.62
C GLU A 53 -5.85 -4.99 9.66
N GLN A 54 -6.18 -5.93 8.75
CA GLN A 54 -5.46 -7.20 8.64
C GLN A 54 -3.98 -7.01 8.29
N ALA A 55 -3.67 -6.00 7.47
CA ALA A 55 -2.29 -5.65 7.14
C ALA A 55 -1.49 -5.17 8.36
N TYR A 56 -2.13 -4.45 9.29
CA TYR A 56 -1.51 -4.06 10.56
C TYR A 56 -1.36 -5.27 11.51
N ASP A 57 -2.36 -6.15 11.59
CA ASP A 57 -2.24 -7.38 12.38
C ASP A 57 -1.06 -8.25 11.91
N GLU A 58 -0.84 -8.37 10.59
CA GLU A 58 0.33 -9.06 10.03
C GLU A 58 1.67 -8.40 10.43
N LEU A 59 1.70 -7.06 10.50
CA LEU A 59 2.88 -6.33 10.95
C LEU A 59 3.16 -6.57 12.43
N ASP A 60 2.13 -6.43 13.25
CA ASP A 60 2.22 -6.63 14.69
C ASP A 60 2.66 -8.07 14.99
N ALA A 61 2.08 -9.08 14.33
CA ALA A 61 2.49 -10.47 14.49
C ALA A 61 3.95 -10.73 14.07
N LYS A 62 4.45 -10.05 13.03
CA LYS A 62 5.84 -10.16 12.55
C LYS A 62 6.84 -9.57 13.56
N TYR A 63 6.51 -8.42 14.14
CA TYR A 63 7.43 -7.68 15.01
C TYR A 63 7.23 -7.92 16.52
N ALA A 64 6.11 -8.53 16.93
CA ALA A 64 5.88 -8.94 18.33
C ALA A 64 6.74 -10.15 18.77
N GLN A 65 7.35 -10.86 17.82
CA GLN A 65 8.26 -11.99 18.08
C GLN A 65 9.74 -11.57 18.20
N GLY A 66 10.02 -10.26 18.13
CA GLY A 66 11.37 -9.69 18.21
C GLY A 66 11.87 -9.42 19.62
#